data_AF-A0A7X8X2K8-F1
#
_entry.id   AF-A0A7X8X2K8-F1
#
_cell.length_a   1.000
_cell.length_b   1.000
_cell.length_c   1.000
_cell.angle_alpha   90.00
_cell.angle_beta   90.00
_cell.angle_gamma   90.00
#
_symmetry.space_group_name_H-M   'P 1'
#
loop_
_entity.id
_entity.type
_entity.pdbx_description
1 polymer ?
#
loop_
_entity_poly.entity_id
_entity_poly.type
_entity_poly.pdbx_seq_one_letter_code
_entity_poly.pdbx_strand_id
1 'polypeptide(L)'
;RKHPTQQADILKQLNRLGETSFKLGEVEFDIDEGMMLPASELNTLRRSLVESIEKLRLQKYYHPVVKSFVIEKQLKELFKTGERKTWRPRISARVSGFEEAQAALEAGVDILYVGGEVFKPDTGLNFQQLQEIVGKGEKSGCQVVYAIPRIFHESQKEIIHQMLNLARDVGVHALMTGNVGGIQAAKDFFWGKLLFGDFGLNIFNNAALRVMKLEGMAQVTLSPEMTFEQIADMKSDGL
;
A
#
# COMPACT_ATOMS: atom_id res chain seq x y z
N ARG A 1 10.06 -57.60 8.33
CA ARG A 1 9.10 -57.98 9.41
C ARG A 1 8.11 -56.84 9.52
N LYS A 2 6.82 -57.11 9.29
CA LYS A 2 5.76 -56.09 9.19
C LYS A 2 5.19 -55.87 10.60
N HIS A 3 5.35 -54.66 11.13
CA HIS A 3 4.81 -54.28 12.44
C HIS A 3 3.38 -53.74 12.28
N PRO A 4 2.46 -54.00 13.24
CA PRO A 4 1.15 -53.35 13.30
C PRO A 4 1.33 -51.83 13.33
N THR A 5 0.52 -51.08 12.59
CA THR A 5 0.61 -49.62 12.57
C THR A 5 0.14 -49.06 13.91
N GLN A 6 1.03 -48.50 14.71
CA GLN A 6 0.65 -47.86 15.97
C GLN A 6 -0.03 -46.52 15.67
N GLN A 7 -1.06 -46.15 16.44
CA GLN A 7 -1.80 -44.88 16.28
C GLN A 7 -0.87 -43.65 16.24
N ALA A 8 0.23 -43.69 17.00
CA ALA A 8 1.26 -42.65 16.99
C ALA A 8 1.93 -42.45 15.62
N ASP A 9 2.14 -43.53 14.86
CA ASP A 9 2.74 -43.45 13.52
C ASP A 9 1.76 -42.87 12.50
N ILE A 10 0.46 -43.14 12.66
CA ILE A 10 -0.60 -42.57 11.82
C ILE A 10 -0.68 -41.05 12.04
N LEU A 11 -0.74 -40.61 13.30
CA LEU A 11 -0.72 -39.19 13.66
C LEU A 11 0.50 -38.49 13.07
N LYS A 12 1.68 -39.09 13.20
CA LYS A 12 2.93 -38.52 12.68
C LYS A 12 2.89 -38.33 11.16
N GLN A 13 2.28 -39.24 10.40
CA GLN A 13 2.15 -39.10 8.95
C GLN A 13 1.09 -38.07 8.55
N LEU A 14 -0.08 -38.07 9.20
CA LEU A 14 -1.16 -37.12 8.92
C LEU A 14 -0.77 -35.67 9.28
N ASN A 15 0.02 -35.48 10.34
CA ASN A 15 0.45 -34.16 10.81
C ASN A 15 1.56 -33.51 9.95
N ARG A 16 1.98 -34.13 8.85
CA ARG A 16 2.97 -33.55 7.92
C ARG A 16 2.35 -32.47 7.04
N LEU A 17 1.79 -31.43 7.64
CA LEU A 17 1.02 -30.36 6.97
C LEU A 17 1.81 -29.06 6.77
N GLY A 18 3.13 -29.07 7.02
CA GLY A 18 3.97 -27.86 7.02
C GLY A 18 4.05 -27.08 5.70
N GLU A 19 3.64 -27.68 4.58
CA GLU A 19 3.53 -27.01 3.26
C GLU A 19 2.13 -26.44 2.99
N THR A 20 1.23 -26.48 3.98
CA THR A 20 -0.17 -26.10 3.84
C THR A 20 -0.56 -25.06 4.88
N SER A 21 -1.67 -24.36 4.67
CA SER A 21 -2.23 -23.40 5.66
C SER A 21 -3.04 -24.09 6.78
N PHE A 22 -2.92 -25.40 6.95
CA PHE A 22 -3.70 -26.19 7.91
C PHE A 22 -2.82 -26.77 9.02
N LYS A 23 -3.43 -26.94 10.20
CA LYS A 23 -2.88 -27.72 11.30
C LYS A 23 -3.82 -28.88 11.61
N LEU A 24 -3.25 -30.00 12.03
CA LEU A 24 -4.04 -31.14 12.47
C LEU A 24 -4.76 -30.77 13.78
N GLY A 25 -6.08 -30.95 13.80
CA GLY A 25 -6.91 -30.79 14.99
C GLY A 25 -6.99 -32.10 15.77
N GLU A 26 -8.20 -32.45 16.20
CA GLU A 26 -8.48 -33.74 16.83
C GLU A 26 -8.57 -34.85 15.78
N VAL A 27 -8.11 -36.04 16.15
CA VAL A 27 -8.18 -37.25 15.32
C VAL A 27 -8.72 -38.38 16.16
N GLU A 28 -9.84 -38.94 15.73
CA GLU A 28 -10.44 -40.13 16.32
C GLU A 28 -10.09 -41.34 15.46
N PHE A 29 -9.72 -42.45 16.11
CA PHE A 29 -9.34 -43.69 15.45
C PHE A 29 -10.40 -44.75 15.72
N ASP A 30 -11.05 -45.21 14.65
CA ASP A 30 -11.89 -46.40 14.65
C ASP A 30 -11.25 -47.44 13.72
N ILE A 31 -10.42 -48.32 14.30
CA ILE A 31 -9.56 -49.26 13.55
C ILE A 31 -9.61 -50.62 14.24
N ASP A 32 -9.89 -51.67 13.47
CA ASP A 32 -9.89 -53.07 13.96
C ASP A 32 -8.49 -53.55 14.40
N GLU A 33 -8.46 -54.41 15.42
CA GLU A 33 -7.22 -54.99 15.94
C GLU A 33 -6.44 -55.75 14.85
N GLY A 34 -5.16 -55.41 14.70
CA GLY A 34 -4.26 -56.05 13.73
C GLY A 34 -4.35 -55.50 12.31
N MET A 35 -5.18 -54.47 12.05
CA MET A 35 -5.22 -53.80 10.75
C MET A 35 -3.90 -53.08 10.45
N MET A 36 -3.38 -53.26 9.23
CA MET A 36 -2.15 -52.60 8.77
C MET A 36 -2.49 -51.51 7.76
N LEU A 37 -2.12 -50.27 8.09
CA LEU A 37 -2.28 -49.11 7.20
C LEU A 37 -0.91 -48.68 6.65
N PRO A 38 -0.66 -48.82 5.33
CA PRO A 38 0.59 -48.39 4.71
C PRO A 38 0.77 -46.86 4.77
N ALA A 39 2.00 -46.42 4.99
CA ALA A 39 2.33 -44.98 5.00
C ALA A 39 2.04 -44.29 3.64
N SER A 40 2.07 -45.01 2.52
CA SER A 40 1.69 -44.48 1.21
C SER A 40 0.21 -44.09 1.15
N GLU A 41 -0.68 -44.93 1.67
CA GLU A 41 -2.12 -44.67 1.72
C GLU A 41 -2.45 -43.48 2.63
N LEU A 42 -1.80 -43.40 3.78
CA LEU A 42 -1.93 -42.24 4.69
C LEU A 42 -1.48 -40.93 4.04
N ASN A 43 -0.42 -40.97 3.22
CA ASN A 43 0.04 -39.79 2.50
C ASN A 43 -0.92 -39.39 1.39
N THR A 44 -1.49 -40.36 0.66
CA THR A 44 -2.52 -40.11 -0.36
C THR A 44 -3.77 -39.51 0.27
N LEU A 45 -4.26 -40.11 1.37
CA LEU A 45 -5.40 -39.62 2.13
C LEU A 45 -5.17 -38.18 2.60
N ARG A 46 -4.02 -37.92 3.26
CA ARG A 46 -3.64 -36.57 3.70
C ARG A 46 -3.70 -35.56 2.56
N ARG A 47 -3.09 -35.86 1.41
CA ARG A 47 -3.06 -34.94 0.25
C ARG A 47 -4.47 -34.67 -0.28
N SER A 48 -5.28 -35.71 -0.46
CA SER A 48 -6.65 -35.58 -0.97
C SER A 48 -7.57 -34.78 -0.03
N LEU A 49 -7.40 -34.92 1.29
CA LEU A 49 -8.12 -34.15 2.29
C LEU A 49 -7.75 -32.67 2.22
N VAL A 50 -6.45 -32.35 2.17
CA VAL A 50 -5.97 -30.98 2.03
C VAL A 50 -6.54 -30.33 0.77
N GLU A 51 -6.41 -30.99 -0.39
CA GLU A 51 -6.93 -30.47 -1.67
C GLU A 51 -8.45 -30.20 -1.62
N SER A 52 -9.21 -31.11 -0.99
CA SER A 52 -10.66 -30.97 -0.86
C SER A 52 -11.04 -29.79 0.02
N ILE A 53 -10.35 -29.59 1.16
CA ILE A 53 -10.59 -28.47 2.06
C ILE A 53 -10.18 -27.15 1.41
N GLU A 54 -9.05 -27.11 0.68
CA GLU A 54 -8.64 -25.93 -0.08
C GLU A 54 -9.69 -25.53 -1.11
N LYS A 55 -10.20 -26.49 -1.87
CA LYS A 55 -11.26 -26.26 -2.85
C LYS A 55 -12.52 -25.69 -2.20
N LEU A 56 -12.95 -26.23 -1.07
CA LEU A 56 -14.10 -25.72 -0.31
C LEU A 56 -13.86 -24.30 0.21
N ARG A 57 -12.66 -24.00 0.72
CA ARG A 57 -12.32 -22.63 1.14
C ARG A 57 -12.33 -21.67 -0.04
N LEU A 58 -11.74 -22.03 -1.17
CA LEU A 58 -11.66 -21.18 -2.37
C LEU A 58 -13.04 -20.89 -2.97
N GLN A 59 -14.00 -21.82 -2.88
CA GLN A 59 -15.37 -21.57 -3.32
C GLN A 59 -16.03 -20.40 -2.58
N LYS A 60 -15.72 -20.19 -1.30
CA LYS A 60 -16.22 -19.03 -0.54
C LYS A 60 -15.68 -17.70 -1.06
N TYR A 61 -14.48 -17.71 -1.65
CA TYR A 61 -13.81 -16.54 -2.22
C TYR A 61 -13.96 -16.48 -3.74
N TYR A 62 -14.89 -17.24 -4.32
CA TYR A 62 -15.22 -17.11 -5.74
C TYR A 62 -15.90 -15.77 -5.96
N HIS A 63 -15.14 -14.82 -6.52
CA HIS A 63 -15.68 -13.58 -7.04
C HIS A 63 -16.07 -13.84 -8.51
N PRO A 64 -17.37 -13.92 -8.86
CA PRO A 64 -17.78 -14.08 -10.24
C PRO A 64 -17.28 -12.90 -11.06
N VAL A 65 -16.79 -13.18 -12.28
CA VAL A 65 -16.48 -12.13 -13.24
C VAL A 65 -17.76 -11.37 -13.54
N VAL A 66 -17.85 -10.13 -13.05
CA VAL A 66 -19.01 -9.28 -13.27
C VAL A 66 -18.95 -8.78 -14.72
N LYS A 67 -19.99 -9.08 -15.50
CA LYS A 67 -20.09 -8.58 -16.88
C LYS A 67 -20.16 -7.06 -16.86
N SER A 68 -19.45 -6.40 -17.79
CA SER A 68 -19.39 -4.93 -17.90
C SER A 68 -20.75 -4.25 -17.88
N PHE A 69 -21.74 -4.80 -18.59
CA PHE A 69 -23.12 -4.29 -18.59
C PHE A 69 -23.76 -4.21 -17.18
N VAL A 70 -23.46 -5.17 -16.30
CA VAL A 70 -23.98 -5.16 -14.91
C VAL A 70 -23.37 -4.00 -14.13
N ILE A 71 -22.05 -3.77 -14.30
CA ILE A 71 -21.35 -2.64 -13.69
C ILE A 71 -21.92 -1.32 -14.22
N GLU A 72 -22.08 -1.19 -15.54
CA GLU A 72 -22.64 0.02 -16.15
C GLU A 72 -24.06 0.32 -15.65
N LYS A 73 -24.90 -0.71 -15.52
CA LYS A 73 -26.26 -0.55 -14.98
C LYS A 73 -26.23 -0.08 -13.53
N GLN A 74 -25.41 -0.72 -12.69
CA GLN A 74 -25.27 -0.36 -11.28
C GLN A 74 -24.70 1.06 -11.11
N LEU A 75 -23.68 1.44 -11.88
CA LEU A 75 -23.14 2.80 -11.88
C LEU A 75 -24.21 3.82 -12.29
N LYS A 76 -24.99 3.54 -13.34
CA LYS A 76 -26.10 4.42 -13.75
C LYS A 76 -27.15 4.57 -12.66
N GLU A 77 -27.45 3.51 -11.90
CA GLU A 77 -28.38 3.58 -10.76
C GLU A 77 -27.78 4.41 -9.61
N LEU A 78 -26.52 4.15 -9.23
CA LEU A 78 -25.78 4.92 -8.20
C LEU A 78 -25.73 6.42 -8.52
N PHE A 79 -25.42 6.78 -9.77
CA PHE A 79 -25.32 8.18 -10.20
C PHE A 79 -26.68 8.84 -10.48
N LYS A 80 -27.79 8.09 -10.56
CA LYS A 80 -29.15 8.64 -10.67
C LYS A 80 -29.71 9.12 -9.34
N THR A 81 -29.37 8.42 -8.25
CA THR A 81 -29.98 8.64 -6.92
C THR A 81 -29.12 9.49 -5.99
N GLY A 82 -27.85 9.73 -6.33
CA GLY A 82 -26.99 10.57 -5.52
C GLY A 82 -27.35 12.04 -5.68
N GLU A 83 -27.79 12.70 -4.60
CA GLU A 83 -27.66 14.16 -4.52
C GLU A 83 -26.22 14.52 -4.88
N ARG A 84 -26.05 15.40 -5.87
CA ARG A 84 -24.72 15.92 -6.19
C ARG A 84 -24.19 16.61 -4.95
N LYS A 85 -23.23 15.97 -4.30
CA LYS A 85 -22.53 16.56 -3.18
C LYS A 85 -21.92 17.89 -3.65
N THR A 86 -22.04 18.91 -2.80
CA THR A 86 -21.58 20.28 -3.11
C THR A 86 -20.07 20.44 -2.98
N TRP A 87 -19.37 19.44 -2.43
CA TRP A 87 -17.91 19.46 -2.32
C TRP A 87 -17.28 19.05 -3.65
N ARG A 88 -16.23 19.79 -4.04
CA ARG A 88 -15.38 19.44 -5.19
C ARG A 88 -14.23 18.57 -4.68
N PRO A 89 -14.10 17.32 -5.15
CA PRO A 89 -12.92 16.52 -4.83
C PRO A 89 -11.68 17.19 -5.39
N ARG A 90 -10.60 17.19 -4.60
CA ARG A 90 -9.27 17.53 -5.09
C ARG A 90 -8.66 16.29 -5.69
N ILE A 91 -8.07 16.44 -6.88
CA ILE A 91 -7.39 15.36 -7.58
C ILE A 91 -5.89 15.58 -7.47
N SER A 92 -5.17 14.55 -7.06
CA SER A 92 -3.72 14.56 -7.00
C SER A 92 -3.11 13.51 -7.90
N ALA A 93 -1.99 13.83 -8.55
CA ALA A 93 -1.22 12.87 -9.33
C ALA A 93 0.23 12.81 -8.86
N ARG A 94 0.84 11.62 -8.92
CA ARG A 94 2.28 11.42 -8.71
C ARG A 94 2.92 10.96 -10.00
N VAL A 95 3.99 11.62 -10.40
CA VAL A 95 4.71 11.36 -11.64
C VAL A 95 6.22 11.38 -11.42
N SER A 96 6.96 10.68 -12.28
CA SER A 96 8.41 10.53 -12.17
C SER A 96 9.20 11.47 -13.09
N GLY A 97 8.63 11.88 -14.21
CA GLY A 97 9.33 12.62 -15.26
C GLY A 97 8.68 13.96 -15.60
N PHE A 98 9.38 14.71 -16.46
CA PHE A 98 8.99 16.05 -16.87
C PHE A 98 7.76 16.02 -17.79
N GLU A 99 7.72 15.13 -18.77
CA GLU A 99 6.61 15.03 -19.73
C GLU A 99 5.30 14.64 -19.03
N GLU A 100 5.36 13.69 -18.09
CA GLU A 100 4.20 13.28 -17.31
C GLU A 100 3.72 14.39 -16.37
N ALA A 101 4.64 15.19 -15.83
CA ALA A 101 4.29 16.38 -15.05
C ALA A 101 3.55 17.41 -15.90
N GLN A 102 3.99 17.66 -17.14
CA GLN A 102 3.27 18.54 -18.06
C GLN A 102 1.86 18.02 -18.36
N ALA A 103 1.73 16.73 -18.70
CA ALA A 103 0.44 16.11 -18.98
C ALA A 103 -0.52 16.17 -17.78
N ALA A 104 -0.01 15.95 -16.56
CA ALA A 104 -0.82 16.04 -15.34
C ALA A 104 -1.30 17.48 -15.07
N LEU A 105 -0.45 18.48 -15.30
CA LEU A 105 -0.83 19.89 -15.18
C LEU A 105 -1.89 20.29 -16.21
N GLU A 106 -1.75 19.84 -17.45
CA GLU A 106 -2.74 20.06 -18.52
C GLU A 106 -4.09 19.39 -18.21
N ALA A 107 -4.07 18.23 -17.54
CA ALA A 107 -5.26 17.54 -17.07
C ALA A 107 -5.97 18.24 -15.89
N GLY A 108 -5.35 19.27 -15.28
CA GLY A 108 -5.97 20.08 -14.24
C GLY A 108 -5.97 19.46 -12.84
N VAL A 109 -4.90 18.73 -12.48
CA VAL A 109 -4.72 18.22 -11.11
C VAL A 109 -4.58 19.36 -10.10
N ASP A 110 -5.15 19.20 -8.91
CA ASP A 110 -5.06 20.21 -7.83
C ASP A 110 -3.77 20.07 -7.00
N ILE A 111 -3.15 18.88 -7.00
CA ILE A 111 -1.85 18.61 -6.38
C ILE A 111 -1.01 17.74 -7.31
N LEU A 112 0.23 18.13 -7.55
CA LEU A 112 1.18 17.35 -8.34
C LEU A 112 2.38 16.96 -7.47
N TYR A 113 2.57 15.66 -7.27
CA TYR A 113 3.76 15.10 -6.63
C TYR A 113 4.80 14.73 -7.68
N VAL A 114 6.01 15.28 -7.55
CA VAL A 114 7.15 15.00 -8.43
C VAL A 114 8.38 14.59 -7.64
N GLY A 115 9.36 13.97 -8.30
CA GLY A 115 10.59 13.50 -7.65
C GLY A 115 10.43 12.13 -7.01
N GLY A 116 11.14 11.89 -5.90
CA GLY A 116 11.20 10.60 -5.23
C GLY A 116 12.25 9.67 -5.83
N GLU A 117 11.94 8.38 -5.92
CA GLU A 117 12.81 7.38 -6.53
C GLU A 117 12.86 7.53 -8.04
N VAL A 118 14.07 7.39 -8.60
CA VAL A 118 14.31 7.44 -10.04
C VAL A 118 14.98 6.13 -10.45
N PHE A 119 14.43 5.47 -11.47
CA PHE A 119 15.02 4.27 -12.03
C PHE A 119 16.12 4.66 -13.03
N LYS A 120 17.31 4.07 -12.88
CA LYS A 120 18.40 4.31 -13.83
C LYS A 120 18.00 3.80 -15.23
N PRO A 121 18.37 4.50 -16.31
CA PRO A 121 19.38 5.56 -16.39
C PRO A 121 18.88 6.99 -16.08
N ASP A 122 17.61 7.17 -15.71
CA ASP A 122 17.07 8.50 -15.44
C ASP A 122 17.75 9.16 -14.23
N THR A 123 17.85 10.49 -14.28
CA THR A 123 18.52 11.30 -13.25
C THR A 123 17.54 12.19 -12.45
N GLY A 124 16.24 12.05 -12.72
CA GLY A 124 15.19 12.86 -12.10
C GLY A 124 15.07 14.24 -12.73
N LEU A 125 14.32 15.12 -12.07
CA LEU A 125 14.09 16.48 -12.54
C LEU A 125 15.27 17.38 -12.20
N ASN A 126 15.80 18.07 -13.20
CA ASN A 126 16.78 19.14 -12.97
C ASN A 126 16.11 20.46 -12.56
N PHE A 127 16.93 21.47 -12.22
CA PHE A 127 16.45 22.79 -11.80
C PHE A 127 15.50 23.45 -12.79
N GLN A 128 15.85 23.46 -14.09
CA GLN A 128 15.04 24.12 -15.11
C GLN A 128 13.69 23.42 -15.29
N GLN A 129 13.70 22.09 -15.34
CA GLN A 129 12.49 21.29 -15.45
C GLN A 129 11.56 21.49 -14.26
N LEU A 130 12.10 21.41 -13.03
CA LEU A 130 11.30 21.62 -11.83
C LEU A 130 10.77 23.06 -11.75
N GLN A 131 11.57 24.05 -12.14
CA GLN A 131 11.16 25.46 -12.19
C GLN A 131 10.02 25.70 -13.17
N GLU A 132 10.06 25.07 -14.35
CA GLU A 132 8.96 25.15 -15.30
C GLU A 132 7.68 24.47 -14.78
N ILE A 133 7.81 23.29 -14.15
CA ILE A 133 6.68 22.58 -13.54
C ILE A 133 6.03 23.45 -12.45
N VAL A 134 6.83 24.03 -11.54
CA VAL A 134 6.32 24.92 -10.48
C VAL A 134 5.65 26.15 -11.07
N GLY A 135 6.30 26.83 -12.03
CA GLY A 135 5.73 28.02 -12.66
C GLY A 135 4.43 27.76 -13.43
N LYS A 136 4.27 26.57 -14.04
CA LYS A 136 2.99 26.16 -14.66
C LYS A 136 1.95 25.80 -13.60
N GLY A 137 2.35 25.09 -12.55
CA GLY A 137 1.47 24.76 -11.42
C GLY A 137 0.89 25.99 -10.74
N GLU A 138 1.71 27.01 -10.47
CA GLU A 138 1.25 28.28 -9.90
C GLU A 138 0.21 28.98 -10.78
N LYS A 139 0.41 29.01 -12.11
CA LYS A 139 -0.53 29.60 -13.06
C LYS A 139 -1.86 28.85 -13.13
N SER A 140 -1.85 27.52 -12.94
CA SER A 140 -3.07 26.69 -12.95
C SER A 140 -3.71 26.51 -11.58
N GLY A 141 -3.11 27.06 -10.51
CA GLY A 141 -3.56 26.85 -9.12
C GLY A 141 -3.25 25.46 -8.56
N CYS A 142 -2.38 24.69 -9.22
CA CYS A 142 -1.91 23.39 -8.77
C CYS A 142 -0.79 23.52 -7.73
N GLN A 143 -0.91 22.79 -6.62
CA GLN A 143 0.14 22.69 -5.60
C GLN A 143 1.20 21.68 -6.03
N VAL A 144 2.39 22.14 -6.40
CA VAL A 144 3.53 21.26 -6.76
C VAL A 144 4.31 20.87 -5.51
N VAL A 145 4.35 19.57 -5.22
CA VAL A 145 4.98 18.98 -4.04
C VAL A 145 6.16 18.12 -4.49
N TYR A 146 7.31 18.32 -3.85
CA TYR A 146 8.53 17.58 -4.18
C TYR A 146 8.74 16.43 -3.20
N ALA A 147 8.82 15.20 -3.70
CA ALA A 147 9.06 14.01 -2.91
C ALA A 147 10.56 13.68 -2.84
N ILE A 148 11.03 13.25 -1.67
CA ILE A 148 12.34 12.60 -1.51
C ILE A 148 12.19 11.07 -1.52
N PRO A 149 13.26 10.32 -1.84
CA PRO A 149 13.21 8.85 -1.87
C PRO A 149 12.72 8.25 -0.55
N ARG A 150 11.93 7.18 -0.60
CA ARG A 150 11.41 6.52 0.63
C ARG A 150 12.48 5.74 1.37
N ILE A 151 13.61 5.43 0.74
CA ILE A 151 14.72 4.72 1.35
C ILE A 151 16.00 5.43 0.93
N PHE A 152 16.76 5.89 1.91
CA PHE A 152 18.11 6.41 1.73
C PHE A 152 18.94 6.11 2.98
N HIS A 153 20.23 5.93 2.79
CA HIS A 153 21.18 5.71 3.88
C HIS A 153 21.86 7.02 4.30
N GLU A 154 22.49 7.04 5.48
CA GLU A 154 23.26 8.20 5.96
C GLU A 154 24.35 8.62 4.95
N SER A 155 24.94 7.67 4.22
CA SER A 155 25.92 7.94 3.15
C SER A 155 25.35 8.70 1.94
N GLN A 156 24.02 8.86 1.87
CA GLN A 156 23.32 9.61 0.83
C GLN A 156 22.77 10.94 1.34
N LYS A 157 23.13 11.37 2.56
CA LYS A 157 22.65 12.60 3.19
C LYS A 157 22.93 13.84 2.33
N GLU A 158 24.11 13.94 1.74
CA GLU A 158 24.49 15.04 0.86
C GLU A 158 23.60 15.10 -0.39
N ILE A 159 23.23 13.94 -0.94
CA ILE A 159 22.30 13.86 -2.08
C ILE A 159 20.92 14.36 -1.66
N ILE A 160 20.43 13.94 -0.48
CA ILE A 160 19.14 14.43 0.05
C ILE A 160 19.22 15.95 0.29
N HIS A 161 20.30 16.47 0.86
CA HIS A 161 20.47 17.92 1.04
C HIS A 161 20.48 18.68 -0.29
N GLN A 162 21.10 18.13 -1.34
CA GLN A 162 21.05 18.72 -2.69
C GLN A 162 19.61 18.75 -3.24
N MET A 163 18.86 17.66 -3.07
CA MET A 163 17.44 17.60 -3.44
C MET A 163 16.60 18.63 -2.68
N LEU A 164 16.86 18.81 -1.38
CA LEU A 164 16.16 19.80 -0.56
C LEU A 164 16.51 21.25 -0.92
N ASN A 165 17.78 21.54 -1.25
CA ASN A 165 18.19 22.84 -1.79
C ASN A 165 17.47 23.13 -3.11
N LEU A 166 17.50 22.19 -4.06
CA LEU A 166 16.79 22.30 -5.33
C LEU A 166 15.30 22.62 -5.13
N ALA A 167 14.62 21.87 -4.27
CA ALA A 167 13.20 22.09 -3.97
C ALA A 167 12.94 23.46 -3.32
N ARG A 168 13.81 23.90 -2.40
CA ARG A 168 13.71 25.21 -1.74
C ARG A 168 13.89 26.34 -2.74
N ASP A 169 14.96 26.29 -3.54
CA ASP A 169 15.38 27.33 -4.47
C ASP A 169 14.37 27.53 -5.60
N VAL A 170 13.80 26.44 -6.10
CA VAL A 170 12.74 26.50 -7.10
C VAL A 170 11.42 26.99 -6.51
N GLY A 171 11.21 26.79 -5.21
CA GLY A 171 10.06 27.34 -4.51
C GLY A 171 8.84 26.42 -4.44
N VAL A 172 9.02 25.09 -4.42
CA VAL A 172 7.90 24.13 -4.34
C VAL A 172 6.96 24.40 -3.16
N HIS A 173 5.70 23.98 -3.27
CA HIS A 173 4.65 24.23 -2.29
C HIS A 173 4.92 23.50 -0.96
N ALA A 174 5.31 22.22 -1.07
CA ALA A 174 5.61 21.37 0.08
C ALA A 174 6.70 20.36 -0.28
N LEU A 175 7.34 19.81 0.75
CA LEU A 175 8.18 18.61 0.66
C LEU A 175 7.35 17.40 1.05
N MET A 176 7.55 16.25 0.42
CA MET A 176 6.91 14.99 0.77
C MET A 176 7.93 13.94 1.22
N THR A 177 7.64 13.24 2.31
CA THR A 177 8.46 12.14 2.82
C THR A 177 7.63 10.94 3.26
N GLY A 178 8.13 9.74 3.01
CA GLY A 178 7.47 8.47 3.36
C GLY A 178 8.07 7.74 4.54
N ASN A 179 8.99 8.35 5.31
CA ASN A 179 9.57 7.72 6.49
C ASN A 179 9.99 8.77 7.53
N VAL A 180 10.22 8.34 8.77
CA VAL A 180 10.63 9.22 9.88
C VAL A 180 12.02 9.85 9.67
N GLY A 181 12.91 9.19 8.95
CA GLY A 181 14.23 9.71 8.62
C GLY A 181 14.18 10.94 7.70
N GLY A 182 13.22 10.99 6.78
CA GLY A 182 12.99 12.15 5.92
C GLY A 182 12.32 13.31 6.67
N ILE A 183 11.52 13.03 7.70
CA ILE A 183 11.05 14.06 8.64
C ILE A 183 12.26 14.68 9.35
N GLN A 184 13.16 13.84 9.87
CA GLN A 184 14.38 14.33 10.52
C GLN A 184 15.28 15.10 9.56
N ALA A 185 15.47 14.60 8.32
CA ALA A 185 16.26 15.30 7.30
C ALA A 185 15.69 16.68 6.97
N ALA A 186 14.36 16.82 6.88
CA ALA A 186 13.70 18.11 6.67
C ALA A 186 13.93 19.08 7.83
N LYS A 187 13.95 18.58 9.08
CA LYS A 187 14.25 19.39 10.28
C LYS A 187 15.71 19.82 10.31
N ASP A 188 16.65 18.89 10.11
CA ASP A 188 18.10 19.16 10.10
C ASP A 188 18.49 20.17 9.03
N PHE A 189 17.82 20.11 7.88
CA PHE A 189 17.99 21.05 6.77
C PHE A 189 17.30 22.41 6.98
N PHE A 190 16.49 22.56 8.03
CA PHE A 190 15.63 23.72 8.28
C PHE A 190 14.67 24.01 7.12
N TRP A 191 13.96 23.00 6.62
CA TRP A 191 13.08 23.09 5.43
C TRP A 191 12.18 24.33 5.41
N GLY A 192 11.52 24.65 6.53
CA GLY A 192 10.82 25.93 6.73
C GLY A 192 9.53 26.12 5.93
N LYS A 193 9.08 25.12 5.17
CA LYS A 193 7.79 25.10 4.45
C LYS A 193 6.94 23.91 4.90
N LEU A 194 5.78 23.72 4.25
CA LEU A 194 4.87 22.61 4.50
C LEU A 194 5.57 21.25 4.26
N LEU A 195 5.22 20.28 5.10
CA LEU A 195 5.69 18.90 5.03
C LEU A 195 4.50 17.97 4.86
N PHE A 196 4.54 17.12 3.85
CA PHE A 196 3.51 16.14 3.52
C PHE A 196 4.03 14.72 3.78
N GLY A 197 3.18 13.87 4.36
CA GLY A 197 3.48 12.48 4.63
C GLY A 197 3.01 11.54 3.53
N ASP A 198 3.88 10.66 3.05
CA ASP A 198 3.56 9.62 2.07
C ASP A 198 3.08 8.33 2.75
N PHE A 199 2.49 7.42 1.97
CA PHE A 199 1.89 6.18 2.47
C PHE A 199 2.87 5.31 3.27
N GLY A 200 4.18 5.43 3.02
CA GLY A 200 5.23 4.71 3.75
C GLY A 200 5.29 5.01 5.26
N LEU A 201 4.64 6.09 5.72
CA LEU A 201 4.50 6.38 7.15
C LEU A 201 3.49 5.45 7.85
N ASN A 202 2.71 4.67 7.10
CA ASN A 202 1.77 3.67 7.61
C ASN A 202 0.78 4.26 8.64
N ILE A 203 0.11 5.35 8.28
CA ILE A 203 -0.87 6.01 9.15
C ILE A 203 -2.17 5.22 9.14
N PHE A 204 -2.33 4.33 10.12
CA PHE A 204 -3.46 3.40 10.25
C PHE A 204 -4.55 3.83 11.25
N ASN A 205 -4.27 4.82 12.11
CA ASN A 205 -5.18 5.20 13.20
C ASN A 205 -4.96 6.65 13.66
N ASN A 206 -5.89 7.13 14.48
CA ASN A 206 -5.88 8.49 15.05
C ASN A 206 -4.64 8.80 15.91
N ALA A 207 -4.03 7.79 16.55
CA ALA A 207 -2.81 8.00 17.34
C ALA A 207 -1.61 8.31 16.43
N ALA A 208 -1.44 7.56 15.34
CA ALA A 208 -0.40 7.81 14.33
C ALA A 208 -0.59 9.17 13.66
N LEU A 209 -1.83 9.52 13.28
CA LEU A 209 -2.15 10.83 12.70
C LEU A 209 -1.79 11.98 13.65
N ARG A 210 -2.11 11.84 14.94
CA ARG A 210 -1.76 12.84 15.96
C ARG A 210 -0.25 13.02 16.11
N VAL A 211 0.53 11.94 16.05
CA VAL A 211 2.00 12.04 16.06
C VAL A 211 2.46 12.82 14.84
N MET A 212 1.99 12.50 13.64
CA MET A 212 2.36 13.23 12.41
C MET A 212 2.05 14.73 12.50
N LYS A 213 0.90 15.09 13.10
CA LYS A 213 0.57 16.49 13.37
C LYS A 213 1.58 17.18 14.29
N LEU A 214 1.98 16.53 15.38
CA LEU A 214 2.99 17.07 16.30
C LEU A 214 4.37 17.18 15.64
N GLU A 215 4.67 16.29 14.70
CA GLU A 215 5.87 16.35 13.86
C GLU A 215 5.84 17.44 12.79
N GLY A 216 4.74 18.21 12.69
CA GLY A 216 4.60 19.36 11.79
C GLY A 216 4.09 19.01 10.39
N MET A 217 3.51 17.82 10.20
CA MET A 217 2.87 17.46 8.93
C MET A 217 1.64 18.32 8.69
N ALA A 218 1.50 18.80 7.45
CA ALA A 218 0.35 19.57 6.99
C ALA A 218 -0.68 18.72 6.22
N GLN A 219 -0.26 17.55 5.73
CA GLN A 219 -1.10 16.60 5.02
C GLN A 219 -0.44 15.21 5.12
N VAL A 220 -1.22 14.13 5.18
CA VAL A 220 -0.69 12.76 5.11
C VAL A 220 -1.53 11.88 4.20
N THR A 221 -0.90 10.87 3.61
CA THR A 221 -1.58 9.75 2.98
C THR A 221 -1.90 8.68 4.03
N LEU A 222 -3.19 8.34 4.15
CA LEU A 222 -3.63 7.21 4.98
C LEU A 222 -3.15 5.88 4.38
N SER A 223 -3.02 4.87 5.24
CA SER A 223 -2.61 3.54 4.79
C SER A 223 -3.61 2.96 3.76
N PRO A 224 -3.10 2.36 2.66
CA PRO A 224 -3.96 1.71 1.66
C PRO A 224 -4.62 0.42 2.15
N GLU A 225 -4.19 -0.11 3.30
CA GLU A 225 -4.78 -1.30 3.92
C GLU A 225 -5.98 -0.97 4.84
N MET A 226 -6.31 0.31 5.03
CA MET A 226 -7.48 0.71 5.82
C MET A 226 -8.79 0.44 5.08
N THR A 227 -9.82 0.03 5.82
CA THR A 227 -11.19 -0.08 5.28
C THR A 227 -11.86 1.29 5.18
N PHE A 228 -12.91 1.42 4.37
CA PHE A 228 -13.70 2.66 4.30
C PHE A 228 -14.29 3.06 5.65
N GLU A 229 -14.70 2.08 6.48
CA GLU A 229 -15.18 2.33 7.85
C GLU A 229 -14.08 2.94 8.72
N GLN A 230 -12.87 2.39 8.67
CA GLN A 230 -11.73 2.92 9.41
C GLN A 230 -11.34 4.32 8.93
N ILE A 231 -11.38 4.59 7.62
CA ILE A 231 -11.11 5.91 7.05
C ILE A 231 -12.18 6.91 7.51
N ALA A 232 -13.45 6.53 7.54
CA ALA A 232 -14.54 7.38 8.00
C ALA A 232 -14.43 7.75 9.49
N ASP A 233 -13.85 6.87 10.31
CA ASP A 233 -13.61 7.08 11.74
C ASP A 233 -12.34 7.91 12.06
N MET A 234 -11.56 8.28 11.04
CA MET A 234 -10.39 9.13 11.23
C MET A 234 -10.81 10.57 11.59
N LYS A 235 -10.29 11.06 12.71
CA LYS A 235 -10.45 12.43 13.17
C LYS A 235 -9.29 13.25 12.63
N SER A 236 -9.53 13.94 11.52
CA SER A 236 -8.54 14.79 10.89
C SER A 236 -8.02 15.90 11.82
N ASP A 237 -8.84 16.38 12.77
CA ASP A 237 -8.49 17.43 13.76
C ASP A 237 -7.65 18.58 13.17
N GLY A 238 -7.86 18.95 11.89
CA GLY A 238 -7.11 20.00 11.20
C GLY A 238 -5.80 19.55 10.51
N LEU A 239 -5.68 18.28 10.14
CA LEU A 239 -4.65 17.72 9.24
C LEU A 239 -5.30 17.02 8.04
#